data_AF-A0A8C5ND85-F1
#
_entry.id   AF-A0A8C5ND85-F1
#
_cell.length_a   1.000
_cell.length_b   1.000
_cell.length_c   1.000
_cell.angle_alpha   90.00
_cell.angle_beta   90.00
_cell.angle_gamma   90.00
#
_symmetry.space_group_name_H-M   'P 1'
#
loop_
_entity.id
_entity.type
_entity.pdbx_description
1 polymer ?
#
loop_
_entity_poly.entity_id
_entity_poly.type
_entity_poly.pdbx_seq_one_letter_code
_entity_poly.pdbx_strand_id
1 'polypeptide(L)'
;MAAPAGTLFTYPENWRAFKAQIAAQYSGAQLKVASSPPAFTFGQTNRTPAFLNNFPLGKLPAYQGDDGFCLSESNAIDHYLSNDALRGATPSAAAQVLQWVSFADSDVVPPASVSVFYTQGIMPFNKRATEQAKEDVKKVLTVLNKHLNTRTFLVGERVSLADITVVCSMLWLYKQVLEPSFRQPYPNVTRWFVTCVNQPQFKTVLGEVNLCEKMAQFDAKKFAVTQPKEEAPHEKEKAPKESAKPQQKKEKEKEKEEKEKPASVEEMDDCDAVLAAEPKTKDPYALLPKRSFVMDEFKRKYSNKDTLKVALPHFWENFDRESNSIWYKYPEELTLTFRSCNLITGMFQRLDKLKKTAFAQCFFVWHQQRQQHLWYLGVQRPGAGFHWQAASSGGWPIEGTRAPPHHS
;
A
#
# COMPACT_ATOMS: atom_id res chain seq x y z
N MET A 1 -36.09 17.34 16.07
CA MET A 1 -34.83 17.74 16.74
C MET A 1 -34.23 18.88 15.94
N ALA A 2 -33.35 19.70 16.54
CA ALA A 2 -32.55 20.66 15.77
C ALA A 2 -31.59 19.91 14.83
N ALA A 3 -31.16 20.54 13.74
CA ALA A 3 -30.12 19.98 12.89
C ALA A 3 -28.76 20.01 13.63
N PRO A 4 -27.90 18.98 13.51
CA PRO A 4 -26.61 18.97 14.18
C PRO A 4 -25.74 20.19 13.82
N ALA A 5 -25.05 20.76 14.81
CA ALA A 5 -24.15 21.89 14.65
C ALA A 5 -22.78 21.54 15.24
N GLY A 6 -21.68 21.88 14.57
CA GLY A 6 -20.34 21.53 15.05
C GLY A 6 -19.22 21.76 14.04
N THR A 7 -18.04 21.23 14.36
CA THR A 7 -16.81 21.36 13.57
C THR A 7 -16.33 20.01 13.04
N LEU A 8 -16.02 19.97 11.74
CA LEU A 8 -15.38 18.86 11.05
C LEU A 8 -13.88 19.15 10.85
N PHE A 9 -13.03 18.39 11.52
CA PHE A 9 -11.58 18.44 11.35
C PHE A 9 -11.14 17.52 10.21
N THR A 10 -10.33 18.03 9.28
CA THR A 10 -9.82 17.28 8.12
C THR A 10 -8.59 17.96 7.50
N TYR A 11 -7.89 17.29 6.59
CA TYR A 11 -7.06 17.97 5.58
C TYR A 11 -7.90 18.36 4.34
N PRO A 12 -7.46 19.32 3.50
CA PRO A 12 -8.14 19.71 2.26
C PRO A 12 -8.23 18.55 1.24
N GLU A 13 -9.17 18.63 0.28
CA GLU A 13 -9.39 17.61 -0.76
C GLU A 13 -9.67 16.16 -0.25
N ASN A 14 -9.97 16.00 1.04
CA ASN A 14 -10.27 14.70 1.64
C ASN A 14 -11.67 14.22 1.23
N TRP A 15 -11.73 13.28 0.28
CA TRP A 15 -12.99 12.69 -0.20
C TRP A 15 -13.85 12.09 0.92
N ARG A 16 -13.25 11.61 2.03
CA ARG A 16 -13.99 11.09 3.18
C ARG A 16 -14.73 12.19 3.95
N ALA A 17 -14.17 13.40 3.97
CA ALA A 17 -14.78 14.59 4.58
C ALA A 17 -15.84 15.23 3.66
N PHE A 18 -15.72 15.08 2.33
CA PHE A 18 -16.74 15.55 1.40
C PHE A 18 -18.09 14.86 1.62
N LYS A 19 -18.11 13.58 1.99
CA LYS A 19 -19.36 12.86 2.32
C LYS A 19 -20.17 13.57 3.41
N ALA A 20 -19.52 13.90 4.52
CA ALA A 20 -20.10 14.61 5.65
C ALA A 20 -20.58 16.02 5.28
N GLN A 21 -19.81 16.74 4.45
CA GLN A 21 -20.17 18.07 3.97
C GLN A 21 -21.38 18.04 3.02
N ILE A 22 -21.44 17.10 2.07
CA ILE A 22 -22.58 16.96 1.14
C ILE A 22 -23.83 16.50 1.90
N ALA A 23 -23.69 15.58 2.86
CA ALA A 23 -24.79 15.19 3.75
C ALA A 23 -25.37 16.41 4.50
N ALA A 24 -24.50 17.28 5.03
CA ALA A 24 -24.91 18.52 5.69
C ALA A 24 -25.68 19.48 4.76
N GLN A 25 -25.26 19.61 3.49
CA GLN A 25 -25.96 20.43 2.48
C GLN A 25 -27.39 19.92 2.17
N TYR A 26 -27.66 18.63 2.37
CA TYR A 26 -29.00 18.02 2.19
C TYR A 26 -29.83 17.97 3.48
N SER A 27 -29.20 18.00 4.66
CA SER A 27 -29.88 17.91 5.96
C SER A 27 -30.12 19.26 6.64
N GLY A 28 -29.37 20.30 6.27
CA GLY A 28 -29.34 21.58 6.99
C GLY A 28 -28.47 21.56 8.25
N ALA A 29 -27.54 20.60 8.38
CA ALA A 29 -26.60 20.56 9.49
C ALA A 29 -25.56 21.68 9.40
N GLN A 30 -25.35 22.40 10.51
CA GLN A 30 -24.52 23.60 10.58
C GLN A 30 -23.04 23.21 10.80
N LEU A 31 -22.38 22.85 9.71
CA LEU A 31 -21.04 22.25 9.72
C LEU A 31 -19.93 23.27 9.41
N LYS A 32 -19.10 23.57 10.41
CA LYS A 32 -17.85 24.35 10.27
C LYS A 32 -16.75 23.39 9.80
N VAL A 33 -15.94 23.75 8.81
CA VAL A 33 -14.83 22.88 8.35
C VAL A 33 -13.49 23.48 8.78
N ALA A 34 -12.75 22.74 9.62
CA ALA A 34 -11.42 23.10 10.08
C ALA A 34 -10.38 22.27 9.31
N SER A 35 -9.79 22.88 8.28
CA SER A 35 -8.85 22.20 7.37
C SER A 35 -7.59 22.98 6.97
N SER A 36 -7.33 24.11 7.61
CA SER A 36 -6.15 24.95 7.37
C SER A 36 -5.69 25.65 8.65
N PRO A 37 -4.42 26.06 8.74
CA PRO A 37 -3.92 26.84 9.88
C PRO A 37 -4.65 28.19 10.00
N PRO A 38 -4.87 28.73 11.21
CA PRO A 38 -4.48 28.15 12.51
C PRO A 38 -5.46 27.09 13.04
N ALA A 39 -6.65 26.94 12.44
CA ALA A 39 -7.72 26.08 12.95
C ALA A 39 -7.37 24.57 12.91
N PHE A 40 -6.63 24.14 11.89
CA PHE A 40 -6.16 22.75 11.79
C PHE A 40 -4.89 22.60 10.94
N THR A 41 -3.87 21.94 11.49
CA THR A 41 -2.62 21.58 10.78
C THR A 41 -2.47 20.07 10.76
N PHE A 42 -2.57 19.46 9.58
CA PHE A 42 -2.46 18.00 9.42
C PHE A 42 -1.08 17.48 9.85
N GLY A 43 -1.07 16.35 10.56
CA GLY A 43 0.15 15.75 11.13
C GLY A 43 0.61 16.39 12.44
N GLN A 44 0.10 17.58 12.80
CA GLN A 44 0.38 18.27 14.05
C GLN A 44 -0.84 18.26 14.97
N THR A 45 -1.92 18.96 14.61
CA THR A 45 -3.13 19.14 15.45
C THR A 45 -3.72 17.79 15.84
N ASN A 46 -3.87 16.85 14.88
CA ASN A 46 -4.40 15.51 15.12
C ASN A 46 -3.43 14.54 15.84
N ARG A 47 -2.26 15.02 16.30
CA ARG A 47 -1.35 14.29 17.18
C ARG A 47 -1.19 14.95 18.56
N THR A 48 -1.84 16.08 18.81
CA THR A 48 -1.81 16.72 20.14
C THR A 48 -2.58 15.89 21.17
N PRO A 49 -2.15 15.87 22.45
CA PRO A 49 -2.89 15.17 23.51
C PRO A 49 -4.36 15.61 23.64
N ALA A 50 -4.64 16.91 23.45
CA ALA A 50 -5.99 17.46 23.47
C ALA A 50 -6.88 16.89 22.35
N PHE A 51 -6.35 16.73 21.13
CA PHE A 51 -7.10 16.10 20.04
C PHE A 51 -7.25 14.59 20.24
N LEU A 52 -6.20 13.91 20.70
CA LEU A 52 -6.21 12.47 20.93
C LEU A 52 -7.11 12.06 22.10
N ASN A 53 -7.35 12.92 23.09
CA ASN A 53 -8.35 12.72 24.13
C ASN A 53 -9.76 12.53 23.54
N ASN A 54 -10.11 13.31 22.52
CA ASN A 54 -11.42 13.28 21.87
C ASN A 54 -11.47 12.27 20.71
N PHE A 55 -10.33 12.03 20.05
CA PHE A 55 -10.19 11.18 18.87
C PHE A 55 -8.96 10.24 18.99
N PRO A 56 -9.04 9.14 19.77
CA PRO A 56 -7.86 8.36 20.19
C PRO A 56 -6.99 7.76 19.07
N LEU A 57 -7.52 7.61 17.85
CA LEU A 57 -6.78 7.09 16.70
C LEU A 57 -6.07 8.19 15.87
N GLY A 58 -6.27 9.48 16.18
CA GLY A 58 -5.70 10.61 15.42
C GLY A 58 -6.12 10.68 13.94
N LYS A 59 -7.15 9.91 13.55
CA LYS A 59 -7.68 9.82 12.18
C LYS A 59 -8.53 11.02 11.79
N LEU A 60 -8.76 11.17 10.48
CA LEU A 60 -9.61 12.20 9.89
C LEU A 60 -10.49 11.61 8.76
N PRO A 61 -11.71 12.12 8.53
CA PRO A 61 -12.35 13.21 9.27
C PRO A 61 -12.71 12.84 10.71
N ALA A 62 -12.79 13.87 11.55
CA ALA A 62 -13.24 13.79 12.93
C ALA A 62 -14.23 14.95 13.17
N TYR A 63 -15.30 14.70 13.93
CA TYR A 63 -16.37 15.68 14.17
C TYR A 63 -16.52 15.95 15.67
N GLN A 64 -16.68 17.21 16.04
CA GLN A 64 -17.05 17.64 17.38
C GLN A 64 -18.27 18.56 17.29
N GLY A 65 -19.37 18.18 17.92
CA GLY A 65 -20.57 19.00 18.07
C GLY A 65 -20.31 20.23 18.94
N ASP A 66 -21.10 21.28 18.72
CA ASP A 66 -21.09 22.48 19.59
C ASP A 66 -21.61 22.17 21.02
N ASP A 67 -22.19 20.98 21.22
CA ASP A 67 -22.57 20.37 22.51
C ASP A 67 -21.45 19.54 23.16
N GLY A 68 -20.30 19.39 22.49
CA GLY A 68 -19.17 18.57 22.92
C GLY A 68 -19.20 17.10 22.46
N PHE A 69 -20.23 16.65 21.74
CA PHE A 69 -20.30 15.27 21.23
C PHE A 69 -19.20 15.01 20.19
N CYS A 70 -18.30 14.06 20.47
CA CYS A 70 -17.17 13.73 19.60
C CYS A 70 -17.44 12.43 18.83
N LEU A 71 -17.22 12.44 17.51
CA LEU A 71 -17.43 11.30 16.62
C LEU A 71 -16.30 11.15 15.59
N SER A 72 -15.83 9.91 15.41
CA SER A 72 -14.82 9.51 14.43
C SER A 72 -15.35 8.46 13.45
N GLU A 73 -14.57 8.18 12.40
CA GLU A 73 -14.92 7.34 11.24
C GLU A 73 -15.99 7.96 10.32
N SER A 74 -15.68 8.11 9.03
CA SER A 74 -16.46 8.98 8.12
C SER A 74 -17.91 8.54 7.95
N ASN A 75 -18.17 7.23 7.90
CA ASN A 75 -19.52 6.66 7.75
C ASN A 75 -20.41 6.89 8.98
N ALA A 76 -19.82 7.11 10.15
CA ALA A 76 -20.58 7.47 11.34
C ALA A 76 -20.91 8.97 11.33
N ILE A 77 -19.95 9.80 10.90
CA ILE A 77 -20.10 11.26 10.81
C ILE A 77 -21.13 11.64 9.74
N ASP A 78 -21.06 11.09 8.52
CA ASP A 78 -22.02 11.41 7.46
C ASP A 78 -23.43 10.86 7.75
N HIS A 79 -23.55 9.71 8.43
CA HIS A 79 -24.80 9.21 8.99
C HIS A 79 -25.38 10.14 10.08
N TYR A 80 -24.56 10.59 11.04
CA TYR A 80 -24.99 11.50 12.11
C TYR A 80 -25.47 12.86 11.57
N LEU A 81 -24.76 13.40 10.58
CA LEU A 81 -25.12 14.66 9.92
C LEU A 81 -26.26 14.52 8.89
N SER A 82 -26.82 13.32 8.70
CA SER A 82 -27.88 13.05 7.71
C SER A 82 -29.30 13.08 8.27
N ASN A 83 -30.24 13.56 7.46
CA ASN A 83 -31.68 13.40 7.73
C ASN A 83 -32.17 11.97 7.37
N ASP A 84 -33.40 11.65 7.77
CA ASP A 84 -33.96 10.30 7.56
C ASP A 84 -34.12 9.94 6.07
N ALA A 85 -34.26 10.94 5.20
CA ALA A 85 -34.33 10.74 3.76
C ALA A 85 -33.00 10.29 3.15
N LEU A 86 -31.87 10.82 3.63
CA LEU A 86 -30.52 10.37 3.24
C LEU A 86 -30.17 9.00 3.84
N ARG A 87 -30.58 8.74 5.08
CA ARG A 87 -30.36 7.47 5.80
C ARG A 87 -31.25 6.33 5.30
N GLY A 88 -32.37 6.65 4.65
CA GLY A 88 -33.36 5.71 4.15
C GLY A 88 -34.56 5.62 5.08
N ALA A 89 -35.70 6.18 4.65
CA ALA A 89 -36.89 6.36 5.49
C ALA A 89 -37.70 5.07 5.79
N THR A 90 -37.22 3.91 5.34
CA THR A 90 -37.80 2.58 5.67
C THR A 90 -36.67 1.60 5.98
N PRO A 91 -36.91 0.52 6.77
CA PRO A 91 -35.86 -0.45 7.10
C PRO A 91 -35.17 -1.03 5.86
N SER A 92 -35.93 -1.33 4.80
CA SER A 92 -35.39 -1.83 3.53
C SER A 92 -34.53 -0.79 2.80
N ALA A 93 -34.93 0.49 2.82
CA ALA A 93 -34.13 1.56 2.22
C ALA A 93 -32.85 1.82 3.02
N ALA A 94 -32.91 1.80 4.36
CA ALA A 94 -31.73 1.94 5.21
C ALA A 94 -30.75 0.78 5.05
N ALA A 95 -31.24 -0.46 4.92
CA ALA A 95 -30.41 -1.63 4.60
C ALA A 95 -29.75 -1.49 3.22
N GLN A 96 -30.45 -0.98 2.21
CA GLN A 96 -29.88 -0.71 0.89
C GLN A 96 -28.84 0.43 0.90
N VAL A 97 -29.06 1.48 1.72
CA VAL A 97 -28.07 2.54 1.93
C VAL A 97 -26.80 1.96 2.55
N LEU A 98 -26.93 1.17 3.63
CA LEU A 98 -25.80 0.50 4.27
C LEU A 98 -25.06 -0.45 3.32
N GLN A 99 -25.78 -1.22 2.50
CA GLN A 99 -25.20 -2.12 1.49
C GLN A 99 -24.24 -1.36 0.55
N TRP A 100 -24.65 -0.19 0.03
CA TRP A 100 -23.80 0.61 -0.88
C TRP A 100 -22.67 1.35 -0.17
N VAL A 101 -22.87 1.75 1.10
CA VAL A 101 -21.79 2.29 1.94
C VAL A 101 -20.71 1.23 2.20
N SER A 102 -21.10 0.01 2.56
CA SER A 102 -20.16 -1.10 2.74
C SER A 102 -19.45 -1.49 1.44
N PHE A 103 -20.19 -1.61 0.32
CA PHE A 103 -19.61 -1.87 -1.01
C PHE A 103 -18.58 -0.81 -1.42
N ALA A 104 -18.80 0.46 -1.07
CA ALA A 104 -17.83 1.51 -1.32
C ALA A 104 -16.50 1.23 -0.59
N ASP A 105 -16.54 0.87 0.69
CA ASP A 105 -15.32 0.61 1.47
C ASP A 105 -14.66 -0.74 1.14
N SER A 106 -15.42 -1.78 0.78
CA SER A 106 -14.88 -3.12 0.46
C SER A 106 -14.39 -3.27 -0.98
N ASP A 107 -15.13 -2.74 -1.96
CA ASP A 107 -14.90 -3.05 -3.39
C ASP A 107 -14.43 -1.83 -4.18
N VAL A 108 -14.86 -0.62 -3.83
CA VAL A 108 -14.49 0.61 -4.58
C VAL A 108 -13.17 1.19 -4.06
N VAL A 109 -13.06 1.43 -2.76
CA VAL A 109 -11.95 2.16 -2.13
C VAL A 109 -10.59 1.46 -2.30
N PRO A 110 -10.44 0.13 -2.18
CA PRO A 110 -9.13 -0.51 -2.34
C PRO A 110 -8.53 -0.35 -3.76
N PRO A 111 -9.20 -0.74 -4.86
CA PRO A 111 -8.62 -0.58 -6.20
C PRO A 111 -8.60 0.88 -6.67
N ALA A 112 -9.51 1.74 -6.18
CA ALA A 112 -9.41 3.19 -6.38
C ALA A 112 -8.13 3.76 -5.76
N SER A 113 -7.82 3.39 -4.52
CA SER A 113 -6.61 3.86 -3.81
C SER A 113 -5.34 3.42 -4.52
N VAL A 114 -5.25 2.13 -4.92
CA VAL A 114 -4.10 1.62 -5.69
C VAL A 114 -3.93 2.38 -7.01
N SER A 115 -5.02 2.57 -7.77
CA SER A 115 -4.97 3.28 -9.05
C SER A 115 -4.52 4.74 -8.90
N VAL A 116 -5.12 5.47 -7.95
CA VAL A 116 -4.89 6.91 -7.77
C VAL A 116 -3.52 7.19 -7.14
N PHE A 117 -3.09 6.42 -6.14
CA PHE A 117 -1.82 6.67 -5.43
C PHE A 117 -0.59 6.44 -6.33
N TYR A 118 -0.67 5.61 -7.38
CA TYR A 118 0.37 5.57 -8.41
C TYR A 118 0.35 6.84 -9.28
N THR A 119 -0.81 7.31 -9.75
CA THR A 119 -0.87 8.56 -10.55
C THR A 119 -0.42 9.81 -9.78
N GLN A 120 -0.53 9.79 -8.45
CA GLN A 120 -0.11 10.88 -7.56
C GLN A 120 1.35 10.75 -7.06
N GLY A 121 2.05 9.64 -7.33
CA GLY A 121 3.41 9.42 -6.83
C GLY A 121 3.51 9.15 -5.32
N ILE A 122 2.43 8.63 -4.71
CA ILE A 122 2.37 8.29 -3.27
C ILE A 122 2.95 6.89 -2.99
N MET A 123 2.88 5.97 -3.96
CA MET A 123 3.43 4.62 -3.86
C MET A 123 4.35 4.30 -5.05
N PRO A 124 5.39 3.47 -4.86
CA PRO A 124 6.25 3.03 -5.96
C PRO A 124 5.45 2.16 -6.95
N PHE A 125 5.55 2.46 -8.25
CA PHE A 125 4.74 1.83 -9.28
C PHE A 125 4.90 0.30 -9.30
N ASN A 126 3.78 -0.42 -9.27
CA ASN A 126 3.75 -1.87 -9.43
C ASN A 126 2.78 -2.25 -10.55
N LYS A 127 3.32 -2.77 -11.65
CA LYS A 127 2.54 -3.15 -12.85
C LYS A 127 1.46 -4.18 -12.53
N ARG A 128 1.76 -5.22 -11.74
CA ARG A 128 0.78 -6.27 -11.40
C ARG A 128 -0.37 -5.72 -10.54
N ALA A 129 -0.05 -4.88 -9.55
CA ALA A 129 -1.07 -4.23 -8.72
C ALA A 129 -1.93 -3.25 -9.53
N THR A 130 -1.31 -2.52 -10.47
CA THR A 130 -2.01 -1.58 -11.37
C THR A 130 -3.00 -2.29 -12.29
N GLU A 131 -2.58 -3.36 -12.99
CA GLU A 131 -3.51 -4.09 -13.86
C GLU A 131 -4.61 -4.82 -13.08
N GLN A 132 -4.29 -5.38 -11.91
CA GLN A 132 -5.30 -5.96 -11.01
C GLN A 132 -6.35 -4.91 -10.58
N ALA A 133 -5.90 -3.73 -10.15
CA ALA A 133 -6.80 -2.64 -9.75
C ALA A 133 -7.67 -2.15 -10.91
N LYS A 134 -7.17 -2.11 -12.16
CA LYS A 134 -8.01 -1.81 -13.34
C LYS A 134 -9.12 -2.84 -13.53
N GLU A 135 -8.83 -4.14 -13.42
CA GLU A 135 -9.85 -5.18 -13.55
C GLU A 135 -10.87 -5.15 -12.41
N ASP A 136 -10.45 -4.80 -11.18
CA ASP A 136 -11.37 -4.66 -10.06
C ASP A 136 -12.25 -3.39 -10.19
N VAL A 137 -11.70 -2.28 -10.69
CA VAL A 137 -12.50 -1.09 -11.09
C VAL A 137 -13.50 -1.43 -12.20
N LYS A 138 -13.13 -2.25 -13.19
CA LYS A 138 -14.08 -2.73 -14.22
C LYS A 138 -15.22 -3.55 -13.61
N LYS A 139 -14.96 -4.42 -12.62
CA LYS A 139 -16.00 -5.17 -11.90
C LYS A 139 -16.97 -4.22 -11.18
N VAL A 140 -16.44 -3.26 -10.42
CA VAL A 140 -17.21 -2.21 -9.74
C VAL A 140 -18.10 -1.45 -10.72
N LEU A 141 -17.54 -0.97 -11.83
CA LEU A 141 -18.28 -0.26 -12.87
C LEU A 141 -19.35 -1.15 -13.51
N THR A 142 -19.07 -2.44 -13.73
CA THR A 142 -20.05 -3.40 -14.27
C THR A 142 -21.24 -3.58 -13.33
N VAL A 143 -21.01 -3.75 -12.02
CA VAL A 143 -22.07 -3.89 -11.00
C VAL A 143 -22.94 -2.63 -10.93
N LEU A 144 -22.31 -1.46 -10.82
CA LEU A 144 -23.01 -0.17 -10.76
C LEU A 144 -23.79 0.09 -12.07
N ASN A 145 -23.17 -0.12 -13.23
CA ASN A 145 -23.80 0.11 -14.53
C ASN A 145 -25.04 -0.79 -14.76
N LYS A 146 -25.02 -2.02 -14.24
CA LYS A 146 -26.17 -2.94 -14.26
C LYS A 146 -27.28 -2.49 -13.30
N HIS A 147 -26.95 -2.12 -12.07
CA HIS A 147 -27.93 -1.64 -11.08
C HIS A 147 -28.63 -0.34 -11.52
N LEU A 148 -27.85 0.58 -12.10
CA LEU A 148 -28.30 1.90 -12.53
C LEU A 148 -29.00 1.91 -13.90
N ASN A 149 -29.18 0.77 -14.56
CA ASN A 149 -29.78 0.66 -15.89
C ASN A 149 -31.26 1.11 -15.94
N THR A 150 -31.98 1.00 -14.82
CA THR A 150 -33.41 1.37 -14.70
C THR A 150 -33.66 2.22 -13.45
N ARG A 151 -32.66 3.01 -13.04
CA ARG A 151 -32.68 3.82 -11.81
C ARG A 151 -32.00 5.17 -12.02
N THR A 152 -32.49 6.20 -11.34
CA THR A 152 -31.87 7.53 -11.31
C THR A 152 -30.76 7.59 -10.26
N PHE A 153 -30.96 6.95 -9.11
CA PHE A 153 -30.07 6.93 -7.96
C PHE A 153 -29.92 5.51 -7.40
N LEU A 154 -28.97 5.28 -6.49
CA LEU A 154 -28.68 3.93 -5.97
C LEU A 154 -29.82 3.37 -5.11
N VAL A 155 -30.57 4.22 -4.40
CA VAL A 155 -31.67 3.83 -3.50
C VAL A 155 -32.86 4.79 -3.66
N GLY A 156 -34.07 4.25 -3.79
CA GLY A 156 -35.33 5.01 -3.61
C GLY A 156 -35.59 6.17 -4.57
N GLU A 157 -34.97 6.20 -5.76
CA GLU A 157 -35.09 7.26 -6.77
C GLU A 157 -34.85 8.70 -6.26
N ARG A 158 -33.99 8.83 -5.25
CA ARG A 158 -33.50 10.12 -4.73
C ARG A 158 -32.06 9.99 -4.25
N VAL A 159 -31.34 11.10 -4.15
CA VAL A 159 -30.01 11.12 -3.51
C VAL A 159 -30.13 10.60 -2.07
N SER A 160 -29.24 9.66 -1.74
CA SER A 160 -29.08 9.04 -0.43
C SER A 160 -27.60 9.00 0.00
N LEU A 161 -27.31 8.53 1.21
CA LEU A 161 -25.92 8.29 1.64
C LEU A 161 -25.19 7.24 0.78
N ALA A 162 -25.92 6.34 0.09
CA ALA A 162 -25.34 5.45 -0.90
C ALA A 162 -24.70 6.27 -2.04
N ASP A 163 -25.47 7.20 -2.62
CA ASP A 163 -25.02 8.02 -3.74
C ASP A 163 -23.84 8.90 -3.34
N ILE A 164 -23.96 9.60 -2.21
CA ILE A 164 -22.88 10.45 -1.66
C ILE A 164 -21.61 9.63 -1.43
N THR A 165 -21.72 8.44 -0.83
CA THR A 165 -20.54 7.63 -0.48
C THR A 165 -19.86 7.06 -1.72
N VAL A 166 -20.61 6.43 -2.64
CA VAL A 166 -20.02 5.82 -3.84
C VAL A 166 -19.45 6.91 -4.77
N VAL A 167 -20.12 8.06 -4.93
CA VAL A 167 -19.59 9.19 -5.73
C VAL A 167 -18.28 9.71 -5.14
N CYS A 168 -18.21 9.97 -3.83
CA CYS A 168 -16.97 10.46 -3.21
C CYS A 168 -15.83 9.41 -3.30
N SER A 169 -16.12 8.12 -3.15
CA SER A 169 -15.13 7.05 -3.33
C SER A 169 -14.62 6.92 -4.77
N MET A 170 -15.47 7.22 -5.77
CA MET A 170 -15.11 7.19 -7.19
C MET A 170 -14.55 8.52 -7.73
N LEU A 171 -14.62 9.61 -6.96
CA LEU A 171 -14.29 10.97 -7.42
C LEU A 171 -12.88 11.07 -8.04
N TRP A 172 -11.88 10.50 -7.38
CA TRP A 172 -10.50 10.53 -7.89
C TRP A 172 -10.26 9.60 -9.08
N LEU A 173 -11.01 8.49 -9.18
CA LEU A 173 -11.01 7.67 -10.39
C LEU A 173 -11.54 8.46 -11.59
N TYR A 174 -12.68 9.16 -11.43
CA TYR A 174 -13.23 9.99 -12.51
C TYR A 174 -12.38 11.23 -12.83
N LYS A 175 -11.68 11.84 -11.85
CA LYS A 175 -10.76 12.98 -12.08
C LYS A 175 -9.43 12.58 -12.73
N GLN A 176 -8.90 11.37 -12.51
CA GLN A 176 -7.50 11.01 -12.88
C GLN A 176 -7.34 9.76 -13.78
N VAL A 177 -8.26 8.80 -13.74
CA VAL A 177 -8.01 7.43 -14.27
C VAL A 177 -9.00 7.02 -15.35
N LEU A 178 -10.29 7.31 -15.16
CA LEU A 178 -11.38 6.83 -16.03
C LEU A 178 -11.52 7.68 -17.29
N GLU A 179 -10.53 7.64 -18.17
CA GLU A 179 -10.56 8.31 -19.47
C GLU A 179 -11.73 7.84 -20.37
N PRO A 180 -12.08 8.57 -21.46
CA PRO A 180 -13.26 8.27 -22.27
C PRO A 180 -13.33 6.82 -22.77
N SER A 181 -12.20 6.25 -23.19
CA SER A 181 -12.11 4.86 -23.67
C SER A 181 -12.51 3.84 -22.59
N PHE A 182 -12.07 4.08 -21.34
CA PHE A 182 -12.28 3.19 -20.21
C PHE A 182 -13.72 3.25 -19.69
N ARG A 183 -14.35 4.44 -19.71
CA ARG A 183 -15.72 4.67 -19.22
C ARG A 183 -16.82 4.43 -20.25
N GLN A 184 -16.50 4.37 -21.55
CA GLN A 184 -17.47 4.16 -22.64
C GLN A 184 -18.36 2.90 -22.47
N PRO A 185 -17.85 1.73 -22.01
CA PRO A 185 -18.68 0.55 -21.76
C PRO A 185 -19.66 0.69 -20.59
N TYR A 186 -19.56 1.78 -19.81
CA TYR A 186 -20.28 1.99 -18.56
C TYR A 186 -21.11 3.29 -18.56
N PRO A 187 -22.06 3.45 -19.50
CA PRO A 187 -22.82 4.69 -19.68
C PRO A 187 -23.75 5.01 -18.50
N ASN A 188 -24.40 4.02 -17.90
CA ASN A 188 -25.43 4.23 -16.87
C ASN A 188 -24.84 4.76 -15.56
N VAL A 189 -23.66 4.25 -15.17
CA VAL A 189 -22.89 4.73 -14.01
C VAL A 189 -22.21 6.06 -14.31
N THR A 190 -21.69 6.28 -15.52
CA THR A 190 -21.11 7.58 -15.90
C THR A 190 -22.18 8.68 -15.91
N ARG A 191 -23.38 8.39 -16.45
CA ARG A 191 -24.56 9.27 -16.36
C ARG A 191 -24.92 9.57 -14.90
N TRP A 192 -25.02 8.55 -14.04
CA TRP A 192 -25.39 8.73 -12.64
C TRP A 192 -24.35 9.57 -11.87
N PHE A 193 -23.05 9.32 -12.09
CA PHE A 193 -21.97 10.08 -11.47
C PHE A 193 -22.06 11.55 -11.88
N VAL A 194 -22.22 11.83 -13.18
CA VAL A 194 -22.40 13.19 -13.72
C VAL A 194 -23.66 13.84 -13.17
N THR A 195 -24.79 13.13 -13.08
CA THR A 195 -26.04 13.61 -12.46
C THR A 195 -25.85 13.97 -10.98
N CYS A 196 -25.06 13.19 -10.23
CA CYS A 196 -24.81 13.44 -8.81
C CYS A 196 -23.87 14.62 -8.58
N VAL A 197 -22.68 14.65 -9.22
CA VAL A 197 -21.72 15.76 -9.03
C VAL A 197 -22.25 17.11 -9.55
N ASN A 198 -23.29 17.11 -10.38
CA ASN A 198 -23.95 18.34 -10.84
C ASN A 198 -25.13 18.81 -9.96
N GLN A 199 -25.54 18.05 -8.93
CA GLN A 199 -26.52 18.54 -7.96
C GLN A 199 -25.96 19.76 -7.20
N PRO A 200 -26.78 20.76 -6.83
CA PRO A 200 -26.32 21.94 -6.11
C PRO A 200 -25.51 21.60 -4.84
N GLN A 201 -26.00 20.66 -4.04
CA GLN A 201 -25.36 20.21 -2.79
C GLN A 201 -23.99 19.55 -3.00
N PHE A 202 -23.80 18.86 -4.13
CA PHE A 202 -22.49 18.33 -4.50
C PHE A 202 -21.58 19.44 -5.02
N LYS A 203 -22.07 20.34 -5.88
CA LYS A 203 -21.30 21.47 -6.42
C LYS A 203 -20.78 22.43 -5.34
N THR A 204 -21.55 22.70 -4.29
CA THR A 204 -21.10 23.53 -3.16
C THR A 204 -19.85 22.97 -2.46
N VAL A 205 -19.64 21.64 -2.49
CA VAL A 205 -18.55 20.96 -1.78
C VAL A 205 -17.41 20.53 -2.72
N LEU A 206 -17.74 20.05 -3.91
CA LEU A 206 -16.79 19.49 -4.88
C LEU A 206 -16.31 20.51 -5.92
N GLY A 207 -16.95 21.67 -6.03
CA GLY A 207 -16.73 22.63 -7.10
C GLY A 207 -17.11 22.06 -8.47
N GLU A 208 -16.35 22.43 -9.50
CA GLU A 208 -16.48 21.89 -10.85
C GLU A 208 -15.67 20.58 -11.00
N VAL A 209 -16.37 19.48 -11.27
CA VAL A 209 -15.76 18.15 -11.39
C VAL A 209 -15.46 17.83 -12.85
N ASN A 210 -14.29 18.29 -13.32
CA ASN A 210 -13.76 17.93 -14.62
C ASN A 210 -13.39 16.43 -14.68
N LEU A 211 -13.88 15.74 -15.71
CA LEU A 211 -13.62 14.31 -15.93
C LEU A 211 -12.29 14.10 -16.66
N CYS A 212 -11.57 13.04 -16.31
CA CYS A 212 -10.33 12.60 -16.94
C CYS A 212 -10.46 12.53 -18.47
N GLU A 213 -9.66 13.30 -19.21
CA GLU A 213 -9.61 13.23 -20.69
C GLU A 213 -8.65 12.15 -21.18
N LYS A 214 -7.54 11.94 -20.45
CA LYS A 214 -6.50 10.96 -20.72
C LYS A 214 -5.99 10.43 -19.38
N MET A 215 -5.85 9.11 -19.24
CA MET A 215 -5.46 8.46 -17.99
C MET A 215 -4.11 9.01 -17.51
N ALA A 216 -4.09 9.54 -16.28
CA ALA A 216 -2.86 9.99 -15.65
C ALA A 216 -1.88 8.82 -15.50
N GLN A 217 -0.60 9.09 -15.77
CA GLN A 217 0.47 8.10 -15.69
C GLN A 217 1.31 8.34 -14.42
N PHE A 218 2.03 7.30 -13.97
CA PHE A 218 2.97 7.45 -12.86
C PHE A 218 4.10 8.42 -13.25
N ASP A 219 4.28 9.47 -12.46
CA ASP A 219 5.31 10.47 -12.65
C ASP A 219 6.43 10.27 -11.62
N ALA A 220 7.56 9.74 -12.09
CA ALA A 220 8.72 9.47 -11.24
C ALA A 220 9.27 10.74 -10.56
N LYS A 221 9.09 11.92 -11.16
CA LYS A 221 9.55 13.19 -10.56
C LYS A 221 8.65 13.62 -9.40
N LYS A 222 7.34 13.39 -9.50
CA LYS A 222 6.41 13.59 -8.36
C LYS A 222 6.69 12.59 -7.23
N PHE A 223 6.96 11.33 -7.56
CA PHE A 223 7.34 10.33 -6.56
C PHE A 223 8.61 10.75 -5.79
N ALA A 224 9.65 11.22 -6.50
CA ALA A 224 10.88 11.71 -5.87
C ALA A 224 10.69 12.95 -4.97
N VAL A 225 9.77 13.86 -5.34
CA VAL A 225 9.45 15.08 -4.55
C VAL A 225 8.54 14.79 -3.35
N THR A 226 7.77 13.69 -3.38
CA THR A 226 6.83 13.32 -2.30
C THR A 226 7.50 12.54 -1.16
N GLN A 227 8.75 12.08 -1.34
CA GLN A 227 9.57 11.56 -0.25
C GLN A 227 9.94 12.69 0.73
N PRO A 228 9.86 12.48 2.05
CA PRO A 228 10.48 13.38 3.01
C PRO A 228 11.99 13.45 2.72
N LYS A 229 12.53 14.66 2.58
CA LYS A 229 13.98 14.85 2.73
C LYS A 229 14.32 14.53 4.18
N GLU A 230 15.26 13.61 4.41
CA GLU A 230 15.82 13.42 5.73
C GLU A 230 16.48 14.74 6.18
N GLU A 231 16.12 15.21 7.37
CA GLU A 231 16.70 16.42 7.93
C GLU A 231 18.16 16.14 8.30
N ALA A 232 19.09 16.75 7.56
CA ALA A 232 20.52 16.59 7.81
C ALA A 232 20.86 17.05 9.25
N PRO A 233 21.58 16.24 10.06
CA PRO A 233 21.91 16.62 11.42
C PRO A 233 22.66 17.95 11.52
N HIS A 234 22.34 18.72 12.56
CA HIS A 234 22.87 20.06 12.82
C HIS A 234 24.41 20.16 12.73
N GLU A 235 24.86 21.33 12.29
CA GLU A 235 26.26 21.73 12.25
C GLU A 235 26.97 21.58 13.62
N LYS A 236 28.28 21.32 13.56
CA LYS A 236 29.22 21.83 14.56
C LYS A 236 30.38 22.54 13.87
N GLU A 237 30.76 23.67 14.43
CA GLU A 237 31.66 24.64 13.84
C GLU A 237 33.08 24.09 13.61
N LYS A 238 33.72 24.51 12.52
CA LYS A 238 35.06 25.14 12.58
C LYS A 238 35.43 25.85 11.28
N ALA A 239 35.81 27.11 11.43
CA ALA A 239 36.43 27.95 10.41
C ALA A 239 37.64 28.67 11.04
N PRO A 240 38.49 29.39 10.28
CA PRO A 240 38.77 29.30 8.84
C PRO A 240 40.27 29.03 8.56
N LYS A 241 40.64 28.85 7.28
CA LYS A 241 41.93 29.35 6.73
C LYS A 241 41.89 29.44 5.20
N GLU A 242 42.75 30.29 4.64
CA GLU A 242 42.56 30.90 3.33
C GLU A 242 43.45 30.34 2.20
N SER A 243 43.10 30.75 0.97
CA SER A 243 44.00 31.12 -0.14
C SER A 243 44.43 30.09 -1.22
N ALA A 244 44.72 30.66 -2.40
CA ALA A 244 45.53 30.14 -3.52
C ALA A 244 45.02 28.98 -4.43
N LYS A 245 44.45 29.37 -5.58
CA LYS A 245 44.66 28.75 -6.92
C LYS A 245 46.08 29.14 -7.46
N PRO A 246 46.69 28.55 -8.54
CA PRO A 246 46.03 28.15 -9.79
C PRO A 246 46.57 26.96 -10.66
N GLN A 247 45.68 26.52 -11.58
CA GLN A 247 45.83 25.95 -12.95
C GLN A 247 47.16 25.39 -13.53
N GLN A 248 47.08 24.16 -14.09
CA GLN A 248 47.48 23.71 -15.46
C GLN A 248 46.97 22.26 -15.68
N LYS A 249 46.53 21.70 -16.84
CA LYS A 249 46.33 22.10 -18.28
C LYS A 249 47.37 21.62 -19.34
N LYS A 250 47.22 20.38 -19.85
CA LYS A 250 47.58 19.78 -21.17
C LYS A 250 46.72 18.49 -21.35
N GLU A 251 46.19 18.04 -22.50
CA GLU A 251 46.77 17.70 -23.85
C GLU A 251 47.65 16.42 -23.83
N LYS A 252 47.66 15.48 -24.81
CA LYS A 252 47.02 15.28 -26.16
C LYS A 252 47.24 13.79 -26.61
N GLU A 253 46.51 13.11 -27.51
CA GLU A 253 45.19 13.37 -28.11
C GLU A 253 44.37 12.12 -28.59
N LYS A 254 44.75 11.40 -29.67
CA LYS A 254 43.93 10.40 -30.43
C LYS A 254 44.77 9.39 -31.23
N GLU A 255 44.25 8.15 -31.40
CA GLU A 255 44.03 7.37 -32.65
C GLU A 255 43.38 6.02 -32.24
N LYS A 256 42.38 5.36 -32.86
CA LYS A 256 41.62 5.41 -34.14
C LYS A 256 42.03 4.36 -35.19
N GLU A 257 41.35 3.21 -35.19
CA GLU A 257 40.99 2.48 -36.42
C GLU A 257 39.66 1.71 -36.27
N GLU A 258 39.11 1.21 -37.38
CA GLU A 258 37.84 0.46 -37.48
C GLU A 258 38.11 -1.07 -37.44
N LYS A 259 37.17 -2.04 -37.46
CA LYS A 259 35.72 -2.06 -37.80
C LYS A 259 35.14 -3.41 -37.31
N GLU A 260 33.97 -3.42 -36.64
CA GLU A 260 32.89 -4.43 -36.77
C GLU A 260 31.77 -4.25 -35.71
N LYS A 261 30.56 -4.74 -36.02
CA LYS A 261 29.34 -4.77 -35.19
C LYS A 261 28.34 -5.79 -35.82
N PRO A 262 27.31 -6.29 -35.11
CA PRO A 262 26.92 -5.96 -33.73
C PRO A 262 26.71 -7.17 -32.79
N ALA A 263 26.77 -6.91 -31.49
CA ALA A 263 25.97 -7.62 -30.47
C ALA A 263 25.43 -6.58 -29.48
N SER A 264 24.26 -6.82 -28.90
CA SER A 264 23.58 -5.88 -28.01
C SER A 264 24.21 -5.83 -26.63
N VAL A 265 24.51 -4.61 -26.16
CA VAL A 265 24.78 -4.31 -24.75
C VAL A 265 23.55 -3.56 -24.24
N GLU A 266 22.91 -4.09 -23.20
CA GLU A 266 21.87 -3.38 -22.45
C GLU A 266 22.52 -2.27 -21.61
N GLU A 267 21.92 -1.09 -21.56
CA GLU A 267 22.44 0.02 -20.74
C GLU A 267 22.27 -0.30 -19.25
N MET A 268 23.29 0.04 -18.45
CA MET A 268 23.32 -0.28 -17.02
C MET A 268 22.29 0.55 -16.23
N ASP A 269 21.66 -0.07 -15.24
CA ASP A 269 20.72 0.57 -14.31
C ASP A 269 21.47 1.56 -13.39
N ASP A 270 20.86 2.72 -13.10
CA ASP A 270 21.34 3.68 -12.10
C ASP A 270 21.57 3.02 -10.72
N CYS A 271 20.89 1.90 -10.45
CA CYS A 271 21.10 1.08 -9.25
C CYS A 271 22.56 0.58 -9.09
N ASP A 272 23.26 0.23 -10.19
CA ASP A 272 24.67 -0.20 -10.13
C ASP A 272 25.62 1.00 -9.87
N ALA A 273 25.26 2.20 -10.34
CA ALA A 273 26.03 3.42 -10.07
C ALA A 273 25.98 3.81 -8.59
N VAL A 274 24.83 3.63 -7.92
CA VAL A 274 24.69 3.85 -6.47
C VAL A 274 25.50 2.82 -5.67
N LEU A 275 25.48 1.54 -6.08
CA LEU A 275 26.25 0.47 -5.42
C LEU A 275 27.76 0.65 -5.52
N ALA A 276 28.26 1.42 -6.49
CA ALA A 276 29.69 1.75 -6.61
C ALA A 276 30.18 2.79 -5.56
N ALA A 277 29.27 3.50 -4.88
CA ALA A 277 29.60 4.61 -3.99
C ALA A 277 29.69 4.24 -2.49
N GLU A 278 29.22 3.06 -2.05
CA GLU A 278 29.33 2.65 -0.64
C GLU A 278 30.78 2.26 -0.27
N PRO A 279 31.31 2.71 0.89
CA PRO A 279 32.65 2.34 1.34
C PRO A 279 32.70 0.84 1.70
N LYS A 280 33.54 0.08 0.99
CA LYS A 280 33.65 -1.38 1.07
C LYS A 280 34.03 -1.90 2.47
N THR A 281 33.04 -2.19 3.30
CA THR A 281 33.19 -3.07 4.47
C THR A 281 33.49 -4.50 4.03
N LYS A 282 34.38 -5.20 4.75
CA LYS A 282 34.82 -6.56 4.42
C LYS A 282 33.64 -7.55 4.50
N ASP A 283 33.62 -8.55 3.61
CA ASP A 283 32.60 -9.60 3.59
C ASP A 283 32.56 -10.37 4.92
N PRO A 284 31.44 -10.32 5.69
CA PRO A 284 31.34 -10.98 6.99
C PRO A 284 31.35 -12.52 6.89
N TYR A 285 31.19 -13.10 5.69
CA TYR A 285 31.18 -14.55 5.48
C TYR A 285 32.56 -15.13 5.08
N ALA A 286 33.59 -14.28 4.92
CA ALA A 286 34.92 -14.69 4.44
C ALA A 286 35.71 -15.61 5.40
N LEU A 287 35.28 -15.74 6.66
CA LEU A 287 35.92 -16.57 7.69
C LEU A 287 35.36 -18.00 7.79
N LEU A 288 34.34 -18.35 7.00
CA LEU A 288 33.66 -19.65 7.07
C LEU A 288 34.27 -20.69 6.11
N PRO A 289 34.21 -22.00 6.41
CA PRO A 289 34.77 -23.06 5.57
C PRO A 289 34.29 -23.03 4.11
N LYS A 290 35.15 -23.51 3.20
CA LYS A 290 34.83 -23.67 1.77
C LYS A 290 33.64 -24.60 1.57
N ARG A 291 32.87 -24.37 0.51
CA ARG A 291 31.60 -25.06 0.20
C ARG A 291 31.87 -26.29 -0.67
N SER A 292 31.15 -27.37 -0.42
CA SER A 292 30.88 -28.42 -1.42
C SER A 292 29.53 -28.19 -2.10
N PHE A 293 28.47 -27.89 -1.34
CA PHE A 293 27.13 -27.63 -1.88
C PHE A 293 27.03 -26.27 -2.61
N VAL A 294 26.69 -26.31 -3.90
CA VAL A 294 26.51 -25.13 -4.75
C VAL A 294 25.03 -24.72 -4.78
N MET A 295 24.64 -23.90 -3.81
CA MET A 295 23.26 -23.42 -3.61
C MET A 295 22.59 -22.86 -4.88
N ASP A 296 23.33 -22.16 -5.73
CA ASP A 296 22.77 -21.54 -6.94
C ASP A 296 22.59 -22.53 -8.10
N GLU A 297 23.34 -23.65 -8.11
CA GLU A 297 23.08 -24.76 -9.02
C GLU A 297 21.83 -25.54 -8.59
N PHE A 298 21.66 -25.78 -7.29
CA PHE A 298 20.41 -26.35 -6.76
C PHE A 298 19.21 -25.47 -7.13
N LYS A 299 19.27 -24.15 -6.90
CA LYS A 299 18.20 -23.22 -7.32
C LYS A 299 17.90 -23.30 -8.82
N ARG A 300 18.94 -23.36 -9.68
CA ARG A 300 18.78 -23.48 -11.13
C ARG A 300 18.13 -24.80 -11.55
N LYS A 301 18.41 -25.91 -10.84
CA LYS A 301 17.74 -27.20 -11.07
C LYS A 301 16.32 -27.21 -10.50
N TYR A 302 16.10 -26.64 -9.32
CA TYR A 302 14.79 -26.52 -8.67
C TYR A 302 13.80 -25.69 -9.50
N SER A 303 14.24 -24.58 -10.08
CA SER A 303 13.38 -23.69 -10.87
C SER A 303 13.07 -24.20 -12.28
N ASN A 304 13.89 -25.12 -12.83
CA ASN A 304 13.88 -25.47 -14.25
C ASN A 304 13.66 -26.97 -14.54
N LYS A 305 13.43 -27.81 -13.51
CA LYS A 305 13.18 -29.25 -13.64
C LYS A 305 12.11 -29.72 -12.65
N ASP A 306 11.55 -30.92 -12.88
CA ASP A 306 10.55 -31.52 -11.99
C ASP A 306 11.05 -31.58 -10.54
N THR A 307 10.27 -30.95 -9.65
CA THR A 307 10.66 -30.76 -8.25
C THR A 307 10.78 -32.08 -7.49
N LEU A 308 9.84 -33.00 -7.69
CA LEU A 308 9.74 -34.24 -6.93
C LEU A 308 10.70 -35.31 -7.44
N LYS A 309 10.87 -35.39 -8.77
CA LYS A 309 11.63 -36.46 -9.45
C LYS A 309 13.08 -36.09 -9.74
N VAL A 310 13.45 -34.81 -9.74
CA VAL A 310 14.79 -34.36 -10.13
C VAL A 310 15.40 -33.36 -9.14
N ALA A 311 14.65 -32.35 -8.68
CA ALA A 311 15.23 -31.34 -7.79
C ALA A 311 15.47 -31.86 -6.36
N LEU A 312 14.52 -32.59 -5.78
CA LEU A 312 14.64 -33.13 -4.42
C LEU A 312 15.67 -34.28 -4.29
N PRO A 313 15.76 -35.26 -5.22
CA PRO A 313 16.85 -36.24 -5.18
C PRO A 313 18.22 -35.56 -5.27
N HIS A 314 18.40 -34.66 -6.24
CA HIS A 314 19.64 -33.93 -6.41
C HIS A 314 20.02 -33.06 -5.20
N PHE A 315 19.02 -32.47 -4.52
CA PHE A 315 19.24 -31.79 -3.24
C PHE A 315 19.86 -32.74 -2.21
N TRP A 316 19.22 -33.86 -1.91
CA TRP A 316 19.69 -34.78 -0.88
C TRP A 316 21.04 -35.45 -1.19
N GLU A 317 21.31 -35.74 -2.47
CA GLU A 317 22.61 -36.24 -2.95
C GLU A 317 23.77 -35.27 -2.70
N ASN A 318 23.50 -33.96 -2.70
CA ASN A 318 24.53 -32.90 -2.68
C ASN A 318 24.47 -32.03 -1.42
N PHE A 319 23.54 -32.30 -0.50
CA PHE A 319 23.29 -31.47 0.67
C PHE A 319 24.36 -31.65 1.76
N ASP A 320 25.32 -30.72 1.77
CA ASP A 320 26.32 -30.55 2.81
C ASP A 320 25.68 -30.16 4.15
N ARG A 321 25.55 -31.16 5.03
CA ARG A 321 25.01 -31.04 6.40
C ARG A 321 25.97 -30.36 7.39
N GLU A 322 27.25 -30.26 7.08
CA GLU A 322 28.24 -29.63 7.97
C GLU A 322 28.22 -28.11 7.80
N SER A 323 28.12 -27.62 6.55
CA SER A 323 28.06 -26.18 6.28
C SER A 323 26.66 -25.60 6.07
N ASN A 324 25.59 -26.42 6.11
CA ASN A 324 24.20 -25.97 5.99
C ASN A 324 23.25 -26.71 6.96
N SER A 325 22.28 -25.97 7.51
CA SER A 325 21.19 -26.45 8.35
C SER A 325 19.85 -26.36 7.62
N ILE A 326 18.91 -27.28 7.92
CA ILE A 326 17.54 -27.28 7.39
C ILE A 326 16.57 -27.00 8.54
N TRP A 327 15.68 -26.04 8.35
CA TRP A 327 14.65 -25.65 9.30
C TRP A 327 13.27 -25.87 8.70
N TYR A 328 12.41 -26.56 9.45
CA TYR A 328 10.99 -26.77 9.17
C TYR A 328 10.18 -26.33 10.40
N LYS A 329 8.90 -25.98 10.20
CA LYS A 329 7.97 -25.64 11.29
C LYS A 329 6.57 -26.15 10.99
N TYR A 330 5.88 -26.68 12.00
CA TYR A 330 4.55 -27.29 11.86
C TYR A 330 3.40 -26.30 12.03
N PRO A 331 2.20 -26.59 11.48
CA PRO A 331 1.01 -25.75 11.61
C PRO A 331 0.60 -25.45 13.07
N GLU A 332 0.71 -26.43 13.98
CA GLU A 332 0.39 -26.24 15.40
C GLU A 332 1.28 -25.18 16.09
N GLU A 333 2.49 -24.94 15.58
CA GLU A 333 3.47 -24.02 16.16
C GLU A 333 3.31 -22.57 15.64
N LEU A 334 2.22 -22.26 14.93
CA LEU A 334 2.00 -21.00 14.20
C LEU A 334 0.72 -20.26 14.64
N THR A 335 0.56 -20.09 15.96
CA THR A 335 -0.61 -19.48 16.63
C THR A 335 -0.90 -18.00 16.27
N LEU A 336 -0.04 -17.31 15.51
CA LEU A 336 -0.16 -15.87 15.20
C LEU A 336 0.14 -15.54 13.73
N THR A 337 -0.47 -16.27 12.79
CA THR A 337 -0.26 -16.16 11.32
C THR A 337 -0.24 -14.73 10.78
N PHE A 338 -1.09 -13.83 11.30
CA PHE A 338 -1.16 -12.43 10.84
C PHE A 338 0.11 -11.61 11.13
N ARG A 339 0.80 -11.85 12.26
CA ARG A 339 2.05 -11.15 12.57
C ARG A 339 3.22 -11.67 11.73
N SER A 340 3.22 -12.96 11.40
CA SER A 340 4.26 -13.60 10.57
C SER A 340 4.38 -12.93 9.19
N CYS A 341 3.27 -12.64 8.51
CA CYS A 341 3.30 -12.07 7.16
C CYS A 341 4.01 -10.70 7.08
N ASN A 342 3.77 -9.80 8.04
CA ASN A 342 4.44 -8.49 8.06
C ASN A 342 5.93 -8.60 8.37
N LEU A 343 6.32 -9.52 9.26
CA LEU A 343 7.73 -9.80 9.55
C LEU A 343 8.45 -10.42 8.34
N ILE A 344 7.76 -11.28 7.57
CA ILE A 344 8.30 -11.91 6.35
C ILE A 344 8.60 -10.86 5.26
N THR A 345 7.75 -9.86 5.05
CA THR A 345 8.03 -8.79 4.07
C THR A 345 9.27 -7.97 4.47
N GLY A 346 9.38 -7.55 5.74
CA GLY A 346 10.56 -6.85 6.24
C GLY A 346 11.81 -7.74 6.31
N MET A 347 11.65 -9.06 6.42
CA MET A 347 12.73 -10.03 6.28
C MET A 347 13.22 -10.08 4.82
N PHE A 348 12.34 -10.17 3.83
CA PHE A 348 12.74 -10.19 2.42
C PHE A 348 13.53 -8.95 1.98
N GLN A 349 13.17 -7.75 2.48
CA GLN A 349 13.94 -6.53 2.24
C GLN A 349 15.35 -6.55 2.87
N ARG A 350 15.55 -7.31 3.97
CA ARG A 350 16.87 -7.51 4.60
C ARG A 350 17.63 -8.72 4.05
N LEU A 351 17.00 -9.58 3.24
CA LEU A 351 17.57 -10.82 2.73
C LEU A 351 18.38 -10.69 1.43
N ASP A 352 18.48 -9.50 0.82
CA ASP A 352 19.15 -9.35 -0.49
C ASP A 352 20.61 -9.84 -0.48
N LYS A 353 21.37 -9.54 0.59
CA LYS A 353 22.75 -10.03 0.79
C LYS A 353 22.83 -11.55 1.10
N LEU A 354 21.71 -12.22 1.39
CA LEU A 354 21.60 -13.67 1.64
C LEU A 354 21.10 -14.47 0.42
N LYS A 355 20.72 -13.82 -0.69
CA LYS A 355 20.25 -14.49 -1.92
C LYS A 355 21.25 -15.48 -2.55
N LYS A 356 22.56 -15.40 -2.21
CA LYS A 356 23.65 -16.30 -2.69
C LYS A 356 24.05 -17.41 -1.69
N THR A 357 23.37 -17.53 -0.56
CA THR A 357 23.77 -18.40 0.57
C THR A 357 22.60 -19.07 1.29
N ALA A 358 21.38 -18.54 1.18
CA ALA A 358 20.17 -19.18 1.69
C ALA A 358 19.22 -19.58 0.54
N PHE A 359 18.36 -20.54 0.83
CA PHE A 359 17.13 -20.83 0.07
C PHE A 359 15.99 -21.00 1.06
N ALA A 360 14.85 -20.39 0.78
CA ALA A 360 13.66 -20.49 1.63
C ALA A 360 12.41 -20.59 0.76
N GLN A 361 11.55 -21.56 1.05
CA GLN A 361 10.24 -21.70 0.41
C GLN A 361 9.15 -21.66 1.47
N CYS A 362 8.05 -20.98 1.14
CA CYS A 362 6.89 -20.82 2.01
C CYS A 362 5.65 -21.27 1.24
N PHE A 363 5.09 -22.43 1.60
CA PHE A 363 3.86 -22.96 1.01
C PHE A 363 2.66 -22.57 1.87
N PHE A 364 1.66 -21.96 1.23
CA PHE A 364 0.34 -21.67 1.80
C PHE A 364 -0.67 -22.64 1.19
N VAL A 365 -1.21 -23.57 1.98
CA VAL A 365 -2.33 -24.42 1.54
C VAL A 365 -3.61 -23.88 2.16
N TRP A 366 -4.53 -23.44 1.30
CA TRP A 366 -5.84 -22.92 1.69
C TRP A 366 -6.91 -24.00 1.46
N HIS A 367 -7.54 -24.45 2.54
CA HIS A 367 -8.68 -25.36 2.49
C HIS A 367 -9.88 -24.72 3.19
N GLN A 368 -11.07 -24.81 2.58
CA GLN A 368 -12.17 -23.89 2.87
C GLN A 368 -12.91 -24.19 4.19
N GLN A 369 -12.60 -25.29 4.88
CA GLN A 369 -13.21 -25.65 6.16
C GLN A 369 -12.17 -26.09 7.21
N ARG A 370 -11.61 -25.08 7.90
CA ARG A 370 -10.68 -25.15 9.04
C ARG A 370 -9.23 -25.53 8.69
N GLN A 371 -8.33 -24.99 9.52
CA GLN A 371 -6.87 -24.98 9.44
C GLN A 371 -6.26 -24.25 8.22
N GLN A 372 -5.32 -23.34 8.51
CA GLN A 372 -4.38 -22.79 7.53
C GLN A 372 -3.07 -23.54 7.67
N HIS A 373 -2.64 -24.28 6.64
CA HIS A 373 -1.37 -24.98 6.68
C HIS A 373 -0.28 -24.14 6.02
N LEU A 374 0.57 -23.56 6.84
CA LEU A 374 1.75 -22.80 6.44
C LEU A 374 3.00 -23.65 6.68
N TRP A 375 3.71 -23.98 5.61
CA TRP A 375 4.96 -24.75 5.68
C TRP A 375 6.12 -23.86 5.23
N TYR A 376 7.10 -23.67 6.11
CA TYR A 376 8.35 -22.98 5.80
C TYR A 376 9.49 -24.00 5.78
N LEU A 377 10.24 -24.04 4.68
CA LEU A 377 11.48 -24.80 4.56
C LEU A 377 12.61 -23.81 4.30
N GLY A 378 13.51 -23.64 5.28
CA GLY A 378 14.65 -22.73 5.21
C GLY A 378 15.98 -23.47 5.27
N VAL A 379 16.90 -23.16 4.36
CA VAL A 379 18.26 -23.73 4.30
C VAL A 379 19.29 -22.61 4.47
N GLN A 380 20.15 -22.72 5.49
CA GLN A 380 21.07 -21.64 5.90
C GLN A 380 22.35 -22.18 6.57
N ARG A 381 23.48 -21.48 6.42
CA ARG A 381 24.74 -21.81 7.15
C ARG A 381 24.59 -21.62 8.66
N PRO A 382 25.21 -22.48 9.50
CA PRO A 382 25.38 -22.21 10.93
C PRO A 382 26.08 -20.87 11.19
N GLY A 383 25.81 -20.24 12.34
CA GLY A 383 26.44 -18.98 12.77
C GLY A 383 25.81 -17.69 12.23
N ALA A 384 25.01 -17.75 11.16
CA ALA A 384 24.20 -16.61 10.68
C ALA A 384 22.93 -16.45 11.55
N GLY A 385 23.11 -16.06 12.81
CA GLY A 385 22.10 -16.18 13.87
C GLY A 385 20.76 -15.47 13.62
N PHE A 386 19.67 -16.25 13.67
CA PHE A 386 18.31 -15.73 13.79
C PHE A 386 18.05 -15.26 15.24
N HIS A 387 18.34 -13.99 15.54
CA HIS A 387 17.84 -13.38 16.79
C HIS A 387 16.32 -13.14 16.70
N TRP A 388 15.56 -14.18 17.06
CA TRP A 388 14.16 -14.03 17.47
C TRP A 388 14.11 -13.33 18.84
N GLN A 389 14.25 -12.00 18.84
CA GLN A 389 13.94 -11.20 20.02
C GLN A 389 12.41 -11.05 20.15
N ALA A 390 11.76 -12.16 20.51
CA ALA A 390 10.34 -12.19 20.81
C ALA A 390 10.08 -11.33 22.06
N ALA A 391 9.41 -10.19 21.88
CA ALA A 391 9.01 -9.30 22.96
C ALA A 391 7.82 -9.92 23.75
N SER A 392 8.13 -10.93 24.56
CA SER A 392 7.24 -11.52 25.55
C SER A 392 8.01 -11.71 26.86
N SER A 393 7.58 -11.03 27.91
CA SER A 393 8.14 -11.14 29.26
C SER A 393 7.92 -12.53 29.86
N GLY A 394 8.97 -13.14 30.41
CA GLY A 394 8.95 -14.50 30.98
C GLY A 394 9.74 -15.47 30.09
N GLY A 395 10.97 -15.78 30.49
CA GLY A 395 11.88 -16.62 29.70
C GLY A 395 12.01 -18.05 30.23
N TRP A 396 12.25 -18.98 29.29
CA TRP A 396 12.86 -20.29 29.52
C TRP A 396 13.78 -20.60 28.33
N PRO A 397 14.88 -21.36 28.50
CA PRO A 397 15.74 -21.77 27.40
C PRO A 397 15.12 -22.92 26.61
N ILE A 398 15.42 -23.00 25.31
CA ILE A 398 15.14 -24.16 24.47
C ILE A 398 16.46 -24.68 23.93
N GLU A 399 17.00 -25.69 24.59
CA GLU A 399 18.07 -26.53 24.07
C GLU A 399 17.52 -27.55 23.06
N GLY A 400 18.43 -28.21 22.34
CA GLY A 400 18.15 -29.53 21.75
C GLY A 400 17.71 -29.52 20.28
N THR A 401 18.61 -30.02 19.43
CA THR A 401 18.28 -30.46 18.07
C THR A 401 17.36 -31.69 18.11
N ARG A 402 16.40 -31.76 17.16
CA ARG A 402 15.73 -33.01 16.78
C ARG A 402 15.76 -33.23 15.28
N ALA A 403 16.46 -34.27 14.86
CA ALA A 403 16.27 -34.85 13.53
C ALA A 403 14.91 -35.59 13.50
N PRO A 404 14.19 -35.60 12.35
CA PRO A 404 12.98 -36.40 12.21
C PRO A 404 13.31 -37.91 12.23
N PRO A 405 12.39 -38.76 12.71
CA PRO A 405 12.58 -40.21 12.74
C PRO A 405 12.54 -40.80 11.32
N HIS A 406 13.28 -41.91 11.12
CA HIS A 406 13.19 -42.70 9.89
C HIS A 406 11.82 -43.40 9.80
N HIS A 407 11.17 -43.28 8.63
CA HIS A 407 10.13 -44.21 8.19
C HIS A 407 10.59 -44.87 6.89
N SER A 408 10.89 -46.18 7.00
CA SER A 408 11.20 -47.14 5.93
C SER A 408 12.09 -46.63 4.80
#